data_AF-A0A7Y9H7J2-F1
#
_entry.id   AF-A0A7Y9H7J2-F1
#
_cell.length_a   1.000
_cell.length_b   1.000
_cell.length_c   1.000
_cell.angle_alpha   90.00
_cell.angle_beta   90.00
_cell.angle_gamma   90.00
#
_symmetry.space_group_name_H-M   'P 1'
#
loop_
_entity.id
_entity.type
_entity.pdbx_description
1 polymer ?
#
loop_
_entity_poly.entity_id
_entity_poly.type
_entity_poly.pdbx_seq_one_letter_code
_entity_poly.pdbx_strand_id
1 'polypeptide(L)'
;MSRTPVTVRAAGASDAAALHELWGDILRKGSLDEQLADVTRVVTSAAARDDQCVVVAEVDGEVAGAVYLEASTFTPLNLEPAVLAVSPHVLQRFRRKGVGSALMEAACRFAEQHGISHIQTAAAAEARDANRFMARLSFAPQAMLRAATTTAVRARLPQARQGTPGATSRQRIDRVLAARRIRRERVPG
;
A
#
# COMPACT_ATOMS: atom_id res chain seq x y z
N MET A 1 -36.16 8.84 15.74
CA MET A 1 -34.79 9.17 16.16
C MET A 1 -34.17 10.03 15.08
N SER A 2 -33.82 11.29 15.39
CA SER A 2 -33.15 12.16 14.41
C SER A 2 -31.79 11.57 14.08
N ARG A 3 -31.53 11.24 12.81
CA ARG A 3 -30.18 10.85 12.38
C ARG A 3 -29.35 12.12 12.39
N THR A 4 -28.30 12.16 13.20
CA THR A 4 -27.28 13.20 13.06
C THR A 4 -26.79 13.19 11.62
N PRO A 5 -26.85 14.32 10.89
CA PRO A 5 -26.41 14.36 9.51
C PRO A 5 -24.89 14.14 9.44
N VAL A 6 -24.46 13.28 8.52
CA VAL A 6 -23.06 13.15 8.15
C VAL A 6 -22.78 14.16 7.04
N THR A 7 -21.81 15.05 7.24
CA THR A 7 -21.33 15.98 6.20
C THR A 7 -20.00 15.48 5.65
N VAL A 8 -19.68 15.83 4.40
CA VAL A 8 -18.40 15.51 3.77
C VAL A 8 -17.78 16.77 3.19
N ARG A 9 -16.46 16.91 3.33
CA ARG A 9 -15.70 18.04 2.78
C ARG A 9 -14.28 17.61 2.42
N ALA A 10 -13.61 18.41 1.60
CA ALA A 10 -12.18 18.28 1.41
C ALA A 10 -11.45 18.52 2.73
N ALA A 11 -10.40 17.75 2.98
CA ALA A 11 -9.53 17.91 4.13
C ALA A 11 -8.56 19.09 3.90
N GLY A 12 -8.25 19.81 4.97
CA GLY A 12 -7.23 20.83 5.02
C GLY A 12 -6.06 20.44 5.91
N ALA A 13 -4.99 21.23 5.90
CA ALA A 13 -3.81 20.99 6.74
C ALA A 13 -4.14 20.90 8.25
N SER A 14 -5.19 21.57 8.71
CA SER A 14 -5.69 21.52 10.09
C SER A 14 -6.24 20.14 10.49
N ASP A 15 -6.61 19.28 9.53
CA ASP A 15 -7.14 17.95 9.81
C ASP A 15 -6.04 16.91 10.08
N ALA A 16 -4.77 17.29 10.00
CA ALA A 16 -3.64 16.35 10.06
C ALA A 16 -3.62 15.48 11.32
N ALA A 17 -4.01 16.02 12.48
CA ALA A 17 -4.08 15.25 13.72
C ALA A 17 -5.20 14.18 13.68
N ALA A 18 -6.37 14.51 13.16
CA ALA A 18 -7.48 13.57 13.02
C ALA A 18 -7.19 12.49 11.97
N LEU A 19 -6.55 12.87 10.86
CA LEU A 19 -6.11 11.95 9.81
C LEU A 19 -5.01 11.00 10.31
N HIS A 20 -4.10 11.49 11.16
CA HIS A 20 -3.12 10.66 11.85
C HIS A 20 -3.79 9.63 12.77
N GLU A 21 -4.80 10.01 13.55
CA GLU A 21 -5.59 9.06 14.36
C GLU A 21 -6.25 7.98 13.49
N LEU A 22 -6.81 8.37 12.35
CA LEU A 22 -7.51 7.49 11.41
C LEU A 22 -6.60 6.48 10.70
N TRP A 23 -5.38 6.90 10.32
CA TRP A 23 -4.47 6.10 9.48
C TRP A 23 -3.22 5.64 10.21
N GLY A 24 -3.14 5.83 11.52
CA GLY A 24 -1.94 5.53 12.32
C GLY A 24 -1.42 4.10 12.18
N ASP A 25 -2.28 3.14 11.83
CA ASP A 25 -1.92 1.74 11.59
C ASP A 25 -1.23 1.48 10.24
N ILE A 26 -1.44 2.36 9.25
CA ILE A 26 -0.86 2.25 7.89
C ILE A 26 0.26 3.25 7.61
N LEU A 27 0.42 4.28 8.44
CA LEU A 27 1.50 5.26 8.30
C LEU A 27 2.87 4.59 8.50
N ARG A 28 3.91 5.21 7.92
CA ARG A 28 5.29 4.77 8.17
C ARG A 28 5.58 4.77 9.67
N LYS A 29 6.46 3.87 10.11
CA LYS A 29 7.04 3.95 11.46
C LYS A 29 7.92 5.21 11.54
N GLY A 30 7.83 5.94 12.64
CA GLY A 30 8.57 7.18 12.86
C GLY A 30 8.11 7.89 14.13
N SER A 31 8.69 9.06 14.39
CA SER A 31 8.20 9.96 15.44
C SER A 31 6.83 10.56 15.08
N LEU A 32 6.11 11.07 16.09
CA LEU A 32 4.82 11.72 15.88
C LEU A 32 4.94 12.93 14.94
N ASP A 33 5.94 13.78 15.15
CA ASP A 33 6.16 14.99 14.33
C ASP A 33 6.40 14.66 12.87
N GLU A 34 7.18 13.61 12.61
CA GLU A 34 7.41 13.08 11.28
C GLU A 34 6.13 12.58 10.61
N GLN A 35 5.31 11.81 11.33
CA GLN A 35 4.05 11.29 10.79
C GLN A 35 3.04 12.41 10.53
N LEU A 36 2.94 13.40 11.42
CA LEU A 36 2.08 14.57 11.22
C LEU A 36 2.54 15.39 10.02
N ALA A 37 3.84 15.63 9.88
CA ALA A 37 4.40 16.34 8.73
C ALA A 37 4.13 15.60 7.41
N ASP A 38 4.20 14.27 7.41
CA ASP A 38 3.84 13.45 6.24
C ASP A 38 2.35 13.60 5.87
N VAL A 39 1.45 13.48 6.86
CA VAL A 39 0.00 13.63 6.65
C VAL A 39 -0.34 15.04 6.13
N THR A 40 0.24 16.08 6.71
CA THR A 40 0.07 17.45 6.21
C THR A 40 0.52 17.57 4.76
N ARG A 41 1.67 16.99 4.40
CA ARG A 41 2.12 16.98 3.00
C ARG A 41 1.13 16.27 2.08
N VAL A 42 0.66 15.08 2.44
CA VAL A 42 -0.35 14.34 1.65
C VAL A 42 -1.59 15.21 1.38
N VAL A 43 -2.15 15.85 2.41
CA VAL A 43 -3.33 16.70 2.26
C VAL A 43 -3.04 17.91 1.37
N THR A 44 -1.93 18.61 1.61
CA THR A 44 -1.59 19.81 0.82
C THR A 44 -1.25 19.49 -0.64
N SER A 45 -0.61 18.35 -0.91
CA SER A 45 -0.30 17.91 -2.27
C SER A 45 -1.54 17.46 -3.03
N ALA A 46 -2.44 16.72 -2.37
CA ALA A 46 -3.72 16.34 -2.97
C ALA A 46 -4.56 17.58 -3.30
N ALA A 47 -4.64 18.56 -2.39
CA ALA A 47 -5.39 19.79 -2.61
C ALA A 47 -4.84 20.68 -3.75
N ALA A 48 -3.59 20.47 -4.17
CA ALA A 48 -2.96 21.22 -5.25
C ALA A 48 -3.17 20.57 -6.63
N ARG A 49 -3.85 19.42 -6.70
CA ARG A 49 -4.07 18.64 -7.92
C ARG A 49 -5.56 18.40 -8.12
N ASP A 50 -5.99 18.35 -9.37
CA ASP A 50 -7.38 18.04 -9.73
C ASP A 50 -7.67 16.54 -9.65
N ASP A 51 -6.67 15.72 -9.99
CA ASP A 51 -6.75 14.25 -9.99
C ASP A 51 -6.60 13.60 -8.61
N GLN A 52 -6.49 14.37 -7.53
CA GLN A 52 -6.36 13.85 -6.17
C GLN A 52 -7.22 14.63 -5.18
N CYS A 53 -7.69 13.95 -4.13
CA CYS A 53 -8.45 14.61 -3.07
C CYS A 53 -8.40 13.79 -1.78
N VAL A 54 -8.21 14.46 -0.64
CA VAL A 54 -8.48 13.87 0.68
C VAL A 54 -9.84 14.34 1.14
N VAL A 55 -10.75 13.42 1.41
CA VAL A 55 -12.10 13.71 1.91
C VAL A 55 -12.19 13.31 3.37
N VAL A 56 -12.75 14.19 4.20
CA VAL A 56 -13.18 13.87 5.56
C VAL A 56 -14.70 13.86 5.65
N ALA A 57 -15.22 12.96 6.46
CA ALA A 57 -16.62 12.92 6.85
C ALA A 57 -16.73 13.36 8.31
N GLU A 58 -17.69 14.24 8.60
CA GLU A 58 -17.91 14.81 9.92
C GLU A 58 -19.26 14.39 10.49
N VAL A 59 -19.30 14.26 11.82
CA VAL A 59 -20.52 14.04 12.61
C VAL A 59 -20.45 15.03 13.77
N ASP A 60 -21.45 15.91 13.88
CA ASP A 60 -21.49 16.97 14.90
C ASP A 60 -20.24 17.88 14.90
N GLY A 61 -19.66 18.13 13.71
CA GLY A 61 -18.46 18.95 13.53
C GLY A 61 -17.14 18.23 13.88
N GLU A 62 -17.17 16.97 14.30
CA GLU A 62 -15.98 16.16 14.53
C GLU A 62 -15.66 15.27 13.33
N VAL A 63 -14.38 15.20 12.95
CA VAL A 63 -13.90 14.26 11.93
C VAL A 63 -14.14 12.83 12.39
N ALA A 64 -15.00 12.13 11.65
CA ALA A 64 -15.46 10.79 11.96
C ALA A 64 -14.82 9.71 11.07
N GLY A 65 -14.36 10.10 9.89
CA GLY A 65 -13.73 9.21 8.91
C GLY A 65 -13.06 9.98 7.79
N ALA A 66 -12.22 9.29 7.03
CA ALA A 66 -11.54 9.88 5.88
C ALA A 66 -11.25 8.84 4.79
N VAL A 67 -10.99 9.34 3.58
CA VAL A 67 -10.52 8.56 2.43
C VAL A 67 -9.62 9.46 1.58
N TYR A 68 -8.53 8.88 1.05
CA TYR A 68 -7.73 9.52 -0.01
C TYR A 68 -8.21 9.00 -1.36
N LEU A 69 -8.42 9.88 -2.32
CA LEU A 69 -8.90 9.57 -3.67
C LEU A 69 -7.87 10.01 -4.69
N GLU A 70 -7.64 9.17 -5.70
CA GLU A 70 -6.77 9.46 -6.83
C GLU A 70 -7.39 8.92 -8.12
N ALA A 71 -7.54 9.79 -9.12
CA ALA A 71 -7.93 9.43 -10.47
C ALA A 71 -6.69 8.98 -11.26
N SER A 72 -6.70 7.74 -11.73
CA SER A 72 -5.59 7.14 -12.46
C SER A 72 -6.11 6.04 -13.39
N THR A 73 -5.33 4.98 -13.59
CA THR A 73 -5.73 3.77 -14.31
C THR A 73 -5.84 2.57 -13.37
N PHE A 74 -6.59 1.55 -13.79
CA PHE A 74 -6.85 0.35 -13.00
C PHE A 74 -5.57 -0.35 -12.50
N THR A 75 -4.52 -0.34 -13.33
CA THR A 75 -3.11 -0.58 -12.97
C THR A 75 -2.22 0.17 -13.97
N PRO A 76 -0.89 0.26 -13.78
CA PRO A 76 -0.01 0.80 -14.81
C PRO A 76 0.02 0.02 -16.15
N LEU A 77 -0.52 -1.21 -16.19
CA LEU A 77 -0.61 -2.04 -17.40
C LEU A 77 -2.03 -2.08 -18.00
N ASN A 78 -3.05 -1.83 -17.18
CA ASN A 78 -4.44 -1.75 -17.60
C ASN A 78 -4.86 -0.28 -17.54
N LEU A 79 -4.92 0.35 -18.71
CA LEU A 79 -5.16 1.78 -18.86
C LEU A 79 -6.63 2.19 -18.75
N GLU A 80 -7.53 1.27 -18.40
CA GLU A 80 -8.92 1.59 -18.05
C GLU A 80 -8.93 2.63 -16.91
N PRO A 81 -9.55 3.82 -17.07
CA PRO A 81 -9.59 4.84 -16.03
C PRO A 81 -10.27 4.33 -14.76
N ALA A 82 -9.67 4.61 -13.60
CA ALA A 82 -10.22 4.21 -12.31
C ALA A 82 -9.87 5.22 -11.22
N VAL A 83 -10.76 5.39 -10.24
CA VAL A 83 -10.46 6.08 -8.99
C VAL A 83 -10.00 5.07 -7.95
N LEU A 84 -8.81 5.26 -7.40
CA LEU A 84 -8.32 4.53 -6.25
C LEU A 84 -8.75 5.24 -4.96
N ALA A 85 -9.67 4.62 -4.22
CA ALA A 85 -10.01 5.01 -2.86
C ALA A 85 -9.05 4.33 -1.87
N VAL A 86 -8.05 5.07 -1.43
CA VAL A 86 -7.00 4.60 -0.51
C VAL A 86 -7.46 4.77 0.94
N SER A 87 -7.36 3.67 1.68
CA SER A 87 -7.62 3.60 3.13
C SER A 87 -8.92 4.30 3.59
N PRO A 88 -10.12 3.93 3.07
CA PRO A 88 -11.36 4.41 3.65
C PRO A 88 -11.45 3.95 5.12
N HIS A 89 -11.46 4.89 6.06
CA HIS A 89 -11.43 4.59 7.48
C HIS A 89 -12.53 5.36 8.24
N VAL A 90 -13.13 4.70 9.23
CA VAL A 90 -14.12 5.30 10.14
C VAL A 90 -13.75 4.95 11.59
N LEU A 91 -13.60 5.98 12.42
CA LEU A 91 -13.32 5.82 13.84
C LEU A 91 -14.41 4.97 14.50
N GLN A 92 -14.01 4.08 15.41
CA GLN A 92 -14.89 3.08 16.03
C GLN A 92 -16.18 3.71 16.59
N ARG A 93 -16.06 4.86 17.27
CA ARG A 93 -17.15 5.62 17.88
C ARG A 93 -18.18 6.20 16.89
N PHE A 94 -17.85 6.27 15.61
CA PHE A 94 -18.73 6.77 14.55
C PHE A 94 -19.20 5.69 13.56
N ARG A 95 -18.86 4.42 13.80
CA ARG A 95 -19.32 3.31 12.94
C ARG A 95 -20.83 3.13 13.01
N ARG A 96 -21.40 2.57 11.93
CA ARG A 96 -22.84 2.34 11.76
C ARG A 96 -23.71 3.62 11.77
N LYS A 97 -23.10 4.82 11.66
CA LYS A 97 -23.80 6.11 11.52
C LYS A 97 -23.93 6.60 10.07
N GLY A 98 -23.49 5.81 9.09
CA GLY A 98 -23.51 6.19 7.66
C GLY A 98 -22.23 6.85 7.14
N VAL A 99 -21.22 7.05 8.00
CA VAL A 99 -19.93 7.69 7.63
C VAL A 99 -19.24 7.01 6.45
N GLY A 100 -19.10 5.68 6.49
CA GLY A 100 -18.48 4.94 5.39
C GLY A 100 -19.23 5.07 4.07
N SER A 101 -20.57 5.08 4.12
CA SER A 101 -21.39 5.31 2.92
C SER A 101 -21.21 6.73 2.38
N ALA A 102 -21.14 7.73 3.25
CA ALA A 102 -20.90 9.12 2.84
C ALA A 102 -19.52 9.31 2.20
N LEU A 103 -18.48 8.65 2.72
CA LEU A 103 -17.14 8.65 2.11
C LEU A 103 -17.15 7.99 0.73
N MET A 104 -17.84 6.86 0.57
CA MET A 104 -17.91 6.20 -0.74
C MET A 104 -18.77 6.96 -1.75
N GLU A 105 -19.83 7.62 -1.29
CA GLU A 105 -20.61 8.53 -2.11
C GLU A 105 -19.77 9.73 -2.61
N ALA A 106 -18.85 10.23 -1.78
CA ALA A 106 -17.89 11.25 -2.19
C ALA A 106 -16.90 10.71 -3.24
N ALA A 107 -16.48 9.45 -3.11
CA ALA A 107 -15.64 8.79 -4.12
C ALA A 107 -16.36 8.62 -5.46
N CYS A 108 -17.64 8.24 -5.46
CA CYS A 108 -18.47 8.19 -6.68
C CYS A 108 -18.56 9.55 -7.35
N ARG A 109 -18.90 10.60 -6.59
CA ARG A 109 -18.97 11.97 -7.13
C ARG A 109 -17.63 12.45 -7.70
N PHE A 110 -16.52 12.14 -7.03
CA PHE A 110 -15.18 12.46 -7.53
C PHE A 110 -14.88 11.72 -8.85
N ALA A 111 -15.24 10.44 -8.96
CA ALA A 111 -15.08 9.67 -10.20
C ALA A 111 -15.93 10.23 -11.34
N GLU A 112 -17.20 10.53 -11.08
CA GLU A 112 -18.13 11.11 -12.06
C GLU A 112 -17.66 12.47 -12.60
N GLN A 113 -17.10 13.33 -11.72
CA GLN A 113 -16.51 14.60 -12.11
C GLN A 113 -15.35 14.46 -13.12
N HIS A 114 -14.64 13.33 -13.08
CA HIS A 114 -13.54 13.00 -13.97
C HIS A 114 -13.97 12.11 -15.16
N GLY A 115 -15.27 11.80 -15.30
CA GLY A 115 -15.77 10.89 -16.33
C GLY A 115 -15.32 9.43 -16.13
N ILE A 116 -14.99 9.04 -14.91
CA ILE A 116 -14.49 7.71 -14.55
C ILE A 116 -15.64 6.86 -14.01
N SER A 117 -15.79 5.63 -14.53
CA SER A 117 -16.85 4.68 -14.15
C SER A 117 -16.40 3.60 -13.16
N HIS A 118 -15.09 3.48 -12.93
CA HIS A 118 -14.52 2.47 -12.05
C HIS A 118 -13.95 3.06 -10.76
N ILE A 119 -14.26 2.40 -9.64
CA ILE A 119 -13.64 2.66 -8.35
C ILE A 119 -12.95 1.38 -7.90
N GLN A 120 -11.76 1.54 -7.33
CA GLN A 120 -11.02 0.48 -6.67
C GLN A 120 -10.72 0.91 -5.24
N THR A 121 -10.67 -0.05 -4.33
CA THR A 121 -10.27 0.19 -2.94
C THR A 121 -9.58 -1.07 -2.41
N ALA A 122 -8.77 -0.90 -1.38
CA ALA A 122 -8.21 -2.00 -0.61
C ALA A 122 -8.57 -1.87 0.86
N ALA A 123 -8.76 -3.01 1.52
CA ALA A 123 -8.81 -3.13 2.97
C ALA A 123 -7.76 -4.17 3.40
N ALA A 124 -7.34 -4.09 4.67
CA ALA A 124 -6.57 -5.16 5.28
C ALA A 124 -7.32 -6.50 5.17
N ALA A 125 -6.60 -7.58 4.84
CA ALA A 125 -7.21 -8.89 4.58
C ALA A 125 -7.95 -9.45 5.81
N GLU A 126 -7.42 -9.16 7.00
CA GLU A 126 -7.97 -9.55 8.29
C GLU A 126 -9.17 -8.69 8.75
N ALA A 127 -9.39 -7.52 8.12
CA ALA A 127 -10.45 -6.60 8.50
C ALA A 127 -11.82 -7.06 7.98
N ARG A 128 -12.40 -8.08 8.63
CA ARG A 128 -13.69 -8.69 8.23
C ARG A 128 -14.82 -7.67 8.06
N ASP A 129 -14.89 -6.68 8.94
CA ASP A 129 -15.93 -5.64 8.89
C ASP A 129 -15.79 -4.73 7.66
N ALA A 130 -14.56 -4.36 7.30
CA ALA A 130 -14.27 -3.56 6.11
C ALA A 130 -14.56 -4.35 4.84
N ASN A 131 -14.09 -5.60 4.75
CA ASN A 131 -14.36 -6.48 3.61
C ASN A 131 -15.87 -6.73 3.42
N ARG A 132 -16.62 -6.95 4.50
CA ARG A 132 -18.08 -7.08 4.44
C ARG A 132 -18.76 -5.79 3.98
N PHE A 133 -18.27 -4.63 4.41
CA PHE A 133 -18.78 -3.34 3.96
C PHE A 133 -18.54 -3.16 2.45
N MET A 134 -17.33 -3.44 1.97
CA MET A 134 -16.97 -3.36 0.55
C MET A 134 -17.81 -4.31 -0.31
N ALA A 135 -17.99 -5.56 0.12
CA ALA A 135 -18.83 -6.53 -0.60
C ALA A 135 -20.30 -6.08 -0.72
N ARG A 136 -20.83 -5.37 0.29
CA ARG A 136 -22.19 -4.80 0.24
C ARG A 136 -22.33 -3.65 -0.75
N LEU A 137 -21.22 -3.01 -1.13
CA LEU A 137 -21.15 -1.99 -2.17
C LEU A 137 -20.75 -2.58 -3.54
N SER A 138 -20.87 -3.90 -3.70
CA SER A 138 -20.55 -4.61 -4.95
C SER A 138 -19.06 -4.62 -5.35
N PHE A 139 -18.15 -4.25 -4.44
CA PHE A 139 -16.72 -4.51 -4.67
C PHE A 139 -16.44 -6.01 -4.61
N ALA A 140 -15.88 -6.55 -5.69
CA ALA A 140 -15.39 -7.92 -5.76
C ALA A 140 -13.86 -7.96 -5.54
N PRO A 141 -13.31 -9.01 -4.92
CA PRO A 141 -11.85 -9.17 -4.84
C PRO A 141 -11.21 -9.17 -6.24
N GLN A 142 -10.22 -8.32 -6.46
CA GLN A 142 -9.47 -8.24 -7.73
C GLN A 142 -8.03 -8.71 -7.59
N ALA A 143 -7.38 -8.41 -6.45
CA ALA A 143 -6.00 -8.79 -6.17
C ALA A 143 -5.73 -8.80 -4.66
N MET A 144 -4.59 -9.35 -4.27
CA MET A 144 -4.03 -9.23 -2.92
C MET A 144 -2.66 -8.54 -3.00
N LEU A 145 -2.54 -7.35 -2.40
CA LEU A 145 -1.26 -6.66 -2.29
C LEU A 145 -0.38 -7.37 -1.26
N ARG A 146 0.87 -7.66 -1.61
CA ARG A 146 1.87 -8.24 -0.72
C ARG A 146 3.04 -7.30 -0.59
N ALA A 147 3.45 -7.03 0.64
CA ALA A 147 4.60 -6.18 0.94
C ALA A 147 5.60 -6.93 1.83
N ALA A 148 6.88 -6.70 1.58
CA ALA A 148 7.99 -7.16 2.39
C ALA A 148 9.19 -6.24 2.16
N THR A 149 10.16 -6.23 3.07
CA THR A 149 11.40 -5.48 2.83
C THR A 149 12.17 -6.11 1.67
N THR A 150 12.91 -5.29 0.92
CA THR A 150 13.77 -5.78 -0.17
C THR A 150 14.79 -6.81 0.33
N THR A 151 15.27 -6.67 1.57
CA THR A 151 16.16 -7.64 2.24
C THR A 151 15.48 -8.98 2.46
N ALA A 152 14.24 -9.01 2.94
CA ALA A 152 13.49 -10.24 3.17
C ALA A 152 13.17 -10.98 1.86
N VAL A 153 12.78 -10.24 0.82
CA VAL A 153 12.54 -10.81 -0.51
C VAL A 153 13.83 -11.40 -1.08
N ARG A 154 14.93 -10.63 -1.08
CA ARG A 154 16.23 -11.07 -1.63
C ARG A 154 16.80 -12.28 -0.91
N ALA A 155 16.61 -12.40 0.41
CA ALA A 155 17.06 -13.56 1.17
C ALA A 155 16.36 -14.88 0.78
N ARG A 156 15.19 -14.80 0.12
CA ARG A 156 14.40 -15.97 -0.30
C ARG A 156 14.41 -16.23 -1.80
N LEU A 157 14.81 -15.24 -2.62
CA LEU A 157 14.99 -15.46 -4.05
C LEU A 157 16.11 -16.49 -4.28
N PRO A 158 16.00 -17.34 -5.32
CA PRO A 158 17.12 -18.17 -5.74
C PRO A 158 18.33 -17.26 -5.95
N GLN A 159 19.41 -17.50 -5.22
CA GLN A 159 20.67 -16.84 -5.53
C GLN A 159 20.96 -17.21 -6.98
N ALA A 160 21.02 -16.22 -7.88
CA ALA A 160 21.59 -16.44 -9.19
C ALA A 160 22.91 -17.15 -8.92
N ARG A 161 23.04 -18.40 -9.39
CA ARG A 161 24.31 -19.11 -9.29
C ARG A 161 25.28 -18.18 -9.96
N GLN A 162 26.06 -17.44 -9.17
CA GLN A 162 27.29 -16.86 -9.65
C GLN A 162 28.07 -18.10 -10.04
N GLY A 163 27.98 -18.44 -11.32
CA GLY A 163 28.70 -19.55 -11.88
C GLY A 163 30.15 -19.21 -11.62
N THR A 164 30.73 -19.81 -10.59
CA THR A 164 32.17 -19.93 -10.52
C THR A 164 32.54 -20.62 -11.84
N PRO A 165 33.28 -19.97 -12.76
CA PRO A 165 33.88 -20.69 -13.87
C PRO A 165 34.99 -21.52 -13.24
N GLY A 166 34.62 -22.70 -12.74
CA GLY A 166 35.34 -23.32 -11.62
C GLY A 166 35.31 -24.83 -11.67
N ALA A 167 35.95 -25.37 -12.71
CA ALA A 167 36.47 -26.73 -12.80
C ALA A 167 35.44 -27.85 -12.81
N THR A 168 35.20 -28.37 -14.02
CA THR A 168 34.77 -29.75 -14.20
C THR A 168 35.63 -30.66 -13.31
N SER A 169 35.01 -31.68 -12.72
CA SER A 169 35.65 -32.70 -11.87
C SER A 169 37.01 -33.18 -12.41
N ARG A 170 37.17 -33.24 -13.74
CA ARG A 170 38.43 -33.53 -14.44
C ARG A 170 39.59 -32.59 -14.08
N GLN A 171 39.39 -31.28 -14.06
CA GLN A 171 40.47 -30.32 -13.76
C GLN A 171 40.97 -30.42 -12.30
N ARG A 172 40.11 -30.86 -11.37
CA ARG A 172 40.53 -31.15 -9.98
C ARG A 172 41.34 -32.44 -9.89
N ILE A 173 40.93 -33.49 -10.61
CA ILE A 173 41.68 -34.75 -10.68
C ILE A 173 43.06 -34.51 -11.32
N ASP A 174 43.12 -33.77 -12.43
CA ASP A 174 44.38 -33.49 -13.12
C ASP A 174 45.36 -32.69 -12.25
N ARG A 175 44.87 -31.72 -11.45
CA ARG A 175 45.71 -31.01 -10.48
C ARG A 175 46.23 -31.90 -9.35
N VAL A 176 45.40 -32.83 -8.86
CA VAL A 176 45.81 -33.79 -7.82
C VAL A 176 46.84 -34.79 -8.37
N LEU A 177 46.67 -35.25 -9.60
CA LEU A 177 47.60 -36.15 -10.27
C LEU A 177 48.94 -35.46 -10.60
N ALA A 178 48.91 -34.20 -11.06
CA ALA A 178 50.11 -33.40 -11.29
C ALA A 178 50.90 -33.15 -10.00
N ALA A 179 50.21 -32.81 -8.90
CA ALA A 179 50.84 -32.63 -7.59
C ALA A 179 51.48 -33.92 -7.05
N ARG A 180 50.92 -35.10 -7.37
CA ARG A 180 51.48 -36.40 -6.99
C ARG A 180 52.72 -36.80 -7.82
N ARG A 181 52.80 -36.39 -9.09
CA ARG A 181 54.01 -36.60 -9.93
C ARG A 181 55.21 -35.83 -9.39
N ILE A 182 55.03 -34.55 -9.06
CA ILE A 182 56.09 -33.69 -8.53
C ILE A 182 56.62 -34.22 -7.17
N ARG A 183 55.75 -34.85 -6.36
CA ARG A 183 56.15 -35.41 -5.05
C ARG A 183 56.93 -36.72 -5.16
N ARG A 184 56.79 -37.48 -6.26
CA ARG A 184 57.59 -38.69 -6.54
C ARG A 184 58.96 -38.37 -7.12
N GLU A 185 59.11 -37.25 -7.80
CA GLU A 185 60.39 -36.82 -8.39
C GLU A 185 61.34 -36.14 -7.38
N ARG A 186 60.89 -35.88 -6.14
CA ARG A 186 61.69 -35.24 -5.08
C ARG A 186 62.11 -36.17 -3.95
N VAL A 187 62.33 -37.46 -4.24
CA VAL A 187 63.07 -38.35 -3.31
C VAL A 187 64.45 -38.65 -3.91
N PRO A 188 65.47 -37.84 -3.62
CA PRO A 188 66.85 -38.29 -3.66
C PRO A 188 67.17 -39.08 -2.38
N GLY A 189 67.97 -40.15 -2.53
CA GLY A 189 68.75 -40.69 -1.43
C GLY A 189 69.84 -39.71 -1.00
#